data_AF-A0A182MNM2-F1
#
_entry.id   AF-A0A182MNM2-F1
#
_cell.length_a   1.000
_cell.length_b   1.000
_cell.length_c   1.000
_cell.angle_alpha   90.00
_cell.angle_beta   90.00
_cell.angle_gamma   90.00
#
_symmetry.space_group_name_H-M   'P 1'
#
loop_
_entity.id
_entity.type
_entity.pdbx_description
1 polymer ?
#
loop_
_entity_poly.entity_id
_entity_poly.type
_entity_poly.pdbx_seq_one_letter_code
_entity_poly.pdbx_strand_id
1 'polypeptide(L)'
;MLRKNSLYIALVVCMLSLGQARAQQTVEECVPKMEQLLTERLCEFRQYNPVEGMDMDSNMQCVMQVIGFVDESGDVEFQELQGLLKMADSSLDHTDNLKKCKAGADQVANTAKATKFYTCFMGTSSFPAFKLAVDYAELARKESTVEECEKNIAASLKDRVCELRQYTPVSSSDMDNHMQCVLEVVGFVNENGEVKENDLLALLQRVDSSVPHATNMRKCVTEASGVDSAKKANTFYTCFLGTSSLDSFKSAVDYNELLRAGKMQLSDPFDMGRVSTLIKEIDDGLC
;
A
#
# COMPACT_ATOMS: atom_id res chain seq x y z
N MET A 1 32.37 -10.88 27.01
CA MET A 1 31.50 -9.67 27.10
C MET A 1 31.09 -9.09 25.74
N LEU A 2 31.75 -9.42 24.61
CA LEU A 2 31.36 -8.89 23.28
C LEU A 2 30.06 -9.44 22.66
N ARG A 3 29.53 -10.59 23.11
CA ARG A 3 28.29 -11.18 22.54
C ARG A 3 26.99 -10.49 22.93
N LYS A 4 26.96 -9.71 24.01
CA LYS A 4 25.74 -8.99 24.44
C LYS A 4 25.53 -7.68 23.67
N ASN A 5 26.60 -7.07 23.17
CA ASN A 5 26.50 -5.81 22.44
C ASN A 5 26.07 -6.01 20.97
N SER A 6 26.36 -7.17 20.35
CA SER A 6 25.91 -7.48 18.99
C SER A 6 24.42 -7.76 18.90
N LEU A 7 23.83 -8.38 19.93
CA LEU A 7 22.39 -8.65 19.99
C LEU A 7 21.58 -7.36 20.14
N TYR A 8 22.11 -6.41 20.92
CA TYR A 8 21.47 -5.10 21.15
C TYR A 8 21.48 -4.22 19.90
N ILE A 9 22.57 -4.25 19.13
CA ILE A 9 22.67 -3.50 17.86
C ILE A 9 21.74 -4.13 16.80
N ALA A 10 21.63 -5.46 16.73
CA ALA A 10 20.68 -6.13 15.84
C ALA A 10 19.21 -5.87 16.21
N LEU A 11 18.89 -5.84 17.51
CA LEU A 11 17.56 -5.48 18.01
C LEU A 11 17.20 -4.02 17.72
N VAL A 12 18.15 -3.10 17.88
CA VAL A 12 17.94 -1.67 17.57
C VAL A 12 17.79 -1.45 16.07
N VAL A 13 18.47 -2.21 15.22
CA VAL A 13 18.27 -2.17 13.75
C VAL A 13 16.96 -2.83 13.31
N CYS A 14 16.53 -3.95 13.93
CA CYS A 14 15.19 -4.53 13.66
C CYS A 14 14.08 -3.57 14.19
N MET A 15 14.27 -2.85 15.31
CA MET A 15 13.29 -1.89 15.88
C MET A 15 13.22 -0.54 15.15
N LEU A 16 14.33 -0.02 14.62
CA LEU A 16 14.32 1.23 13.85
C LEU A 16 13.66 1.09 12.46
N SER A 17 13.38 -0.13 12.01
CA SER A 17 12.56 -0.41 10.83
C SER A 17 11.06 -0.56 11.13
N LEU A 18 10.64 -0.40 12.40
CA LEU A 18 9.27 -0.53 12.87
C LEU A 18 8.77 0.83 13.37
N GLY A 19 8.29 1.65 12.44
CA GLY A 19 7.67 2.93 12.73
C GLY A 19 6.43 3.18 11.87
N GLN A 20 5.25 2.83 12.46
CA GLN A 20 3.92 3.43 12.26
C GLN A 20 3.26 3.25 10.86
N ALA A 21 1.95 3.22 10.65
CA ALA A 21 0.74 2.80 11.35
C ALA A 21 -0.32 2.63 10.21
N ARG A 22 -1.29 1.71 10.36
CA ARG A 22 -2.08 1.10 9.27
C ARG A 22 -3.43 1.75 9.00
N ALA A 23 -3.99 1.48 7.80
CA ALA A 23 -5.20 0.67 7.67
C ALA A 23 -5.43 0.10 6.24
N GLN A 24 -4.69 -0.95 5.87
CA GLN A 24 -5.06 -2.03 4.93
C GLN A 24 -3.90 -3.04 4.96
N GLN A 25 -4.19 -4.35 4.96
CA GLN A 25 -3.24 -5.40 5.40
C GLN A 25 -1.81 -5.20 4.91
N THR A 26 -0.86 -5.01 5.83
CA THR A 26 0.58 -5.02 5.55
C THR A 26 1.21 -6.35 5.97
N VAL A 27 2.45 -6.67 5.57
CA VAL A 27 3.11 -7.92 6.04
C VAL A 27 3.26 -7.88 7.56
N GLU A 28 3.39 -6.68 8.14
CA GLU A 28 3.38 -6.48 9.57
C GLU A 28 2.03 -6.86 10.20
N GLU A 29 0.88 -6.77 9.50
CA GLU A 29 -0.45 -7.17 10.01
C GLU A 29 -0.57 -8.67 10.28
N CYS A 30 0.36 -9.45 9.74
CA CYS A 30 0.48 -10.86 10.04
C CYS A 30 1.17 -11.10 11.40
N VAL A 31 1.81 -10.08 11.98
CA VAL A 31 2.56 -10.17 13.25
C VAL A 31 1.70 -10.36 14.50
N PRO A 32 0.56 -9.67 14.69
CA PRO A 32 -0.33 -9.92 15.83
C PRO A 32 -0.98 -11.30 15.85
N LYS A 33 -0.95 -12.05 14.72
CA LYS A 33 -1.40 -13.43 14.65
C LYS A 33 -0.35 -14.44 15.14
N MET A 34 0.86 -13.98 15.49
CA MET A 34 1.93 -14.81 16.06
C MET A 34 1.88 -14.84 17.59
N GLU A 35 2.01 -16.02 18.18
CA GLU A 35 2.36 -16.20 19.59
C GLU A 35 3.68 -15.47 19.93
N GLN A 36 3.79 -14.99 21.18
CA GLN A 36 4.92 -14.19 21.69
C GLN A 36 6.30 -14.79 21.42
N LEU A 37 6.41 -16.12 21.27
CA LEU A 37 7.64 -16.87 20.97
C LEU A 37 8.15 -16.68 19.52
N LEU A 38 7.28 -16.29 18.59
CA LEU A 38 7.62 -16.13 17.17
C LEU A 38 8.00 -14.69 16.80
N THR A 39 7.60 -13.70 17.60
CA THR A 39 8.07 -12.31 17.44
C THR A 39 9.60 -12.23 17.54
N GLU A 40 10.24 -13.08 18.35
CA GLU A 40 11.70 -13.18 18.46
C GLU A 40 12.37 -13.80 17.22
N ARG A 41 11.59 -14.51 16.37
CA ARG A 41 12.07 -15.20 15.16
C ARG A 41 11.73 -14.46 13.86
N LEU A 42 11.14 -13.27 13.94
CA LEU A 42 10.79 -12.43 12.79
C LEU A 42 11.97 -12.16 11.85
N CYS A 43 13.16 -11.92 12.43
CA CYS A 43 14.35 -11.63 11.64
C CYS A 43 14.87 -12.92 10.91
N GLU A 44 14.42 -14.15 11.26
CA GLU A 44 14.67 -15.39 10.48
C GLU A 44 13.78 -15.47 9.22
N PHE A 45 12.57 -14.92 9.28
CA PHE A 45 11.62 -14.84 8.16
C PHE A 45 12.11 -13.89 7.06
N ARG A 46 12.61 -12.70 7.47
CA ARG A 46 13.28 -11.74 6.56
C ARG A 46 14.58 -12.28 5.98
N GLN A 47 15.12 -13.35 6.55
CA GLN A 47 16.27 -14.09 6.00
C GLN A 47 15.85 -15.28 5.13
N TYR A 48 14.55 -15.51 4.93
CA TYR A 48 13.98 -16.59 4.13
C TYR A 48 14.41 -17.98 4.63
N ASN A 49 14.50 -18.17 5.94
CA ASN A 49 14.77 -19.46 6.54
C ASN A 49 13.44 -20.17 6.90
N PRO A 50 13.27 -21.46 6.59
CA PRO A 50 12.13 -22.23 7.04
C PRO A 50 12.12 -22.35 8.57
N VAL A 51 10.95 -22.16 9.15
CA VAL A 51 10.70 -22.32 10.59
C VAL A 51 9.49 -23.23 10.76
N GLU A 52 9.66 -24.36 11.46
CA GLU A 52 8.59 -25.34 11.69
C GLU A 52 7.66 -24.94 12.85
N GLY A 53 6.33 -25.06 12.66
CA GLY A 53 5.31 -24.89 13.71
C GLY A 53 3.92 -24.50 13.16
N MET A 54 2.82 -24.86 13.85
CA MET A 54 1.43 -24.58 13.43
C MET A 54 1.09 -23.09 13.31
N ASP A 55 1.76 -22.25 14.08
CA ASP A 55 1.49 -20.81 14.10
C ASP A 55 2.17 -20.07 12.91
N MET A 56 3.11 -20.75 12.23
CA MET A 56 3.68 -20.27 10.97
C MET A 56 2.75 -20.47 9.78
N ASP A 57 1.82 -21.43 9.85
CA ASP A 57 0.86 -21.70 8.78
C ASP A 57 -0.09 -20.52 8.56
N SER A 58 -0.65 -20.00 9.64
CA SER A 58 -1.53 -18.83 9.60
C SER A 58 -0.78 -17.55 9.22
N ASN A 59 0.48 -17.41 9.65
CA ASN A 59 1.32 -16.25 9.34
C ASN A 59 1.78 -16.28 7.87
N MET A 60 2.30 -17.39 7.38
CA MET A 60 2.70 -17.52 5.98
C MET A 60 1.54 -17.34 5.03
N GLN A 61 0.37 -17.90 5.37
CA GLN A 61 -0.84 -17.65 4.60
C GLN A 61 -1.16 -16.16 4.55
N CYS A 62 -1.12 -15.46 5.68
CA CYS A 62 -1.31 -14.02 5.72
C CYS A 62 -0.28 -13.30 4.83
N VAL A 63 1.02 -13.54 5.01
CA VAL A 63 2.09 -12.88 4.21
C VAL A 63 1.88 -13.11 2.72
N MET A 64 1.64 -14.36 2.32
CA MET A 64 1.43 -14.74 0.92
C MET A 64 0.15 -14.14 0.32
N GLN A 65 -0.90 -13.95 1.13
CA GLN A 65 -2.13 -13.24 0.73
C GLN A 65 -1.84 -11.76 0.54
N VAL A 66 -1.11 -11.14 1.46
CA VAL A 66 -0.84 -9.70 1.39
C VAL A 66 0.05 -9.34 0.18
N ILE A 67 0.95 -10.25 -0.24
CA ILE A 67 1.76 -10.06 -1.45
C ILE A 67 1.05 -10.54 -2.74
N GLY A 68 -0.18 -11.05 -2.65
CA GLY A 68 -0.98 -11.49 -3.80
C GLY A 68 -0.54 -12.82 -4.42
N PHE A 69 0.24 -13.65 -3.71
CA PHE A 69 0.71 -14.92 -4.26
C PHE A 69 -0.23 -16.09 -3.98
N VAL A 70 -1.13 -15.93 -3.00
CA VAL A 70 -2.20 -16.88 -2.72
C VAL A 70 -3.50 -16.14 -2.45
N ASP A 71 -4.64 -16.77 -2.75
CA ASP A 71 -5.97 -16.22 -2.50
C ASP A 71 -6.44 -16.43 -1.04
N GLU A 72 -7.66 -16.01 -0.73
CA GLU A 72 -8.29 -16.19 0.59
C GLU A 72 -8.38 -17.67 1.03
N SER A 73 -8.44 -18.61 0.06
CA SER A 73 -8.50 -20.04 0.30
C SER A 73 -7.13 -20.69 0.56
N GLY A 74 -6.04 -19.92 0.34
CA GLY A 74 -4.66 -20.38 0.40
C GLY A 74 -4.16 -21.02 -0.89
N ASP A 75 -4.92 -20.90 -1.99
CA ASP A 75 -4.54 -21.39 -3.31
C ASP A 75 -3.62 -20.39 -4.02
N VAL A 76 -2.56 -20.91 -4.64
CA VAL A 76 -1.53 -20.10 -5.29
C VAL A 76 -2.02 -19.46 -6.59
N GLU A 77 -1.86 -18.14 -6.69
CA GLU A 77 -2.12 -17.32 -7.88
C GLU A 77 -1.00 -17.50 -8.92
N PHE A 78 -1.14 -18.57 -9.71
CA PHE A 78 -0.07 -19.08 -10.56
C PHE A 78 0.43 -18.07 -11.61
N GLN A 79 -0.47 -17.31 -12.23
CA GLN A 79 -0.11 -16.40 -13.33
C GLN A 79 0.67 -15.18 -12.83
N GLU A 80 0.24 -14.60 -11.70
CA GLU A 80 0.86 -13.42 -11.11
C GLU A 80 2.27 -13.73 -10.61
N LEU A 81 2.41 -14.82 -9.84
CA LEU A 81 3.70 -15.28 -9.35
C LEU A 81 4.64 -15.69 -10.51
N GLN A 82 4.15 -16.37 -11.54
CA GLN A 82 4.96 -16.73 -12.70
C GLN A 82 5.46 -15.49 -13.46
N GLY A 83 4.61 -14.45 -13.58
CA GLY A 83 4.99 -13.18 -14.17
C GLY A 83 6.14 -12.51 -13.42
N LEU A 84 6.00 -12.38 -12.10
CA LEU A 84 7.02 -11.77 -11.24
C LEU A 84 8.34 -12.56 -11.22
N LEU A 85 8.27 -13.88 -11.19
CA LEU A 85 9.46 -14.73 -11.26
C LEU A 85 10.21 -14.54 -12.59
N LYS A 86 9.49 -14.46 -13.72
CA LYS A 86 10.11 -14.17 -15.03
C LYS A 86 10.72 -12.77 -15.11
N MET A 87 10.16 -11.80 -14.39
CA MET A 87 10.75 -10.46 -14.29
C MET A 87 12.02 -10.49 -13.44
N ALA A 88 12.00 -11.24 -12.33
CA ALA A 88 13.14 -11.37 -11.43
C ALA A 88 14.31 -12.15 -12.05
N ASP A 89 14.02 -13.20 -12.80
CA ASP A 89 15.02 -14.00 -13.51
C ASP A 89 14.43 -14.60 -14.80
N SER A 90 14.55 -13.85 -15.90
CA SER A 90 14.08 -14.30 -17.20
C SER A 90 14.86 -15.49 -17.78
N SER A 91 15.99 -15.86 -17.19
CA SER A 91 16.89 -16.91 -17.69
C SER A 91 16.49 -18.31 -17.23
N LEU A 92 15.65 -18.41 -16.19
CA LEU A 92 15.21 -19.66 -15.60
C LEU A 92 13.72 -19.93 -15.91
N ASP A 93 13.40 -21.15 -16.36
CA ASP A 93 12.00 -21.57 -16.43
C ASP A 93 11.51 -22.03 -15.05
N HIS A 94 10.68 -21.20 -14.43
CA HIS A 94 10.13 -21.46 -13.10
C HIS A 94 8.88 -22.36 -13.12
N THR A 95 8.36 -22.71 -14.30
CA THR A 95 7.06 -23.38 -14.47
C THR A 95 6.99 -24.73 -13.76
N ASP A 96 8.05 -25.54 -13.88
CA ASP A 96 8.06 -26.88 -13.28
C ASP A 96 8.17 -26.82 -11.75
N ASN A 97 8.96 -25.89 -11.22
CA ASN A 97 9.06 -25.65 -9.78
C ASN A 97 7.71 -25.18 -9.21
N LEU A 98 7.03 -24.24 -9.89
CA LEU A 98 5.70 -23.76 -9.50
C LEU A 98 4.67 -24.88 -9.49
N LYS A 99 4.58 -25.66 -10.58
CA LYS A 99 3.64 -26.78 -10.68
C LYS A 99 3.88 -27.83 -9.61
N LYS A 100 5.15 -28.21 -9.39
CA LYS A 100 5.54 -29.19 -8.38
C LYS A 100 5.16 -28.73 -6.97
N CYS A 101 5.48 -27.48 -6.62
CA CYS A 101 5.20 -26.96 -5.29
C CYS A 101 3.71 -26.71 -5.06
N LYS A 102 2.97 -26.25 -6.07
CA LYS A 102 1.51 -26.15 -5.99
C LYS A 102 0.85 -27.52 -5.81
N ALA A 103 1.23 -28.52 -6.60
CA ALA A 103 0.69 -29.88 -6.46
C ALA A 103 0.98 -30.50 -5.08
N GLY A 104 2.09 -30.13 -4.45
CA GLY A 104 2.40 -30.54 -3.06
C GLY A 104 1.57 -29.78 -2.01
N ALA A 105 1.25 -28.51 -2.25
CA ALA A 105 0.38 -27.71 -1.39
C ALA A 105 -1.09 -28.16 -1.48
N ASP A 106 -1.57 -28.50 -2.67
CA ASP A 106 -2.96 -28.96 -2.89
C ASP A 106 -3.29 -30.28 -2.15
N GLN A 107 -2.28 -30.99 -1.61
CA GLN A 107 -2.43 -32.22 -0.82
C GLN A 107 -2.59 -31.99 0.69
N VAL A 108 -2.48 -30.74 1.16
CA VAL A 108 -2.63 -30.40 2.59
C VAL A 108 -3.90 -29.58 2.84
N ALA A 109 -4.27 -29.43 4.12
CA ALA A 109 -5.40 -28.60 4.51
C ALA A 109 -5.18 -27.14 4.09
N ASN A 110 -6.27 -26.40 3.81
CA ASN A 110 -6.23 -25.02 3.31
C ASN A 110 -5.30 -24.11 4.15
N THR A 111 -5.35 -24.23 5.47
CA THR A 111 -4.52 -23.44 6.39
C THR A 111 -3.02 -23.70 6.25
N ALA A 112 -2.61 -24.86 5.74
CA ALA A 112 -1.22 -25.28 5.58
C ALA A 112 -0.71 -25.15 4.13
N LYS A 113 -1.57 -24.80 3.16
CA LYS A 113 -1.21 -24.73 1.73
C LYS A 113 -0.09 -23.73 1.47
N ALA A 114 -0.21 -22.52 2.02
CA ALA A 114 0.77 -21.45 1.84
C ALA A 114 2.16 -21.85 2.37
N THR A 115 2.26 -22.35 3.61
CA THR A 115 3.54 -22.85 4.15
C THR A 115 4.10 -24.00 3.35
N LYS A 116 3.26 -24.95 2.94
CA LYS A 116 3.71 -26.10 2.16
C LYS A 116 4.28 -25.66 0.81
N PHE A 117 3.63 -24.70 0.16
CA PHE A 117 4.11 -24.10 -1.08
C PHE A 117 5.43 -23.36 -0.86
N TYR A 118 5.48 -22.42 0.09
CA TYR A 118 6.67 -21.62 0.41
C TYR A 118 7.88 -22.50 0.75
N THR A 119 7.70 -23.47 1.63
CA THR A 119 8.76 -24.40 2.06
C THR A 119 9.27 -25.24 0.90
N CYS A 120 8.37 -25.70 0.02
CA CYS A 120 8.78 -26.37 -1.21
C CYS A 120 9.61 -25.43 -2.09
N PHE A 121 9.14 -24.19 -2.29
CA PHE A 121 9.76 -23.25 -3.23
C PHE A 121 11.16 -22.80 -2.79
N MET A 122 11.37 -22.63 -1.48
CA MET A 122 12.70 -22.37 -0.89
C MET A 122 13.73 -23.47 -1.20
N GLY A 123 13.28 -24.71 -1.39
CA GLY A 123 14.13 -25.83 -1.76
C GLY A 123 14.43 -25.95 -3.26
N THR A 124 14.00 -24.99 -4.09
CA THR A 124 14.14 -25.06 -5.55
C THR A 124 15.21 -24.12 -6.09
N SER A 125 15.62 -24.34 -7.34
CA SER A 125 16.46 -23.39 -8.08
C SER A 125 15.80 -22.03 -8.31
N SER A 126 14.47 -21.94 -8.18
CA SER A 126 13.73 -20.68 -8.32
C SER A 126 13.79 -19.80 -7.07
N PHE A 127 14.39 -20.27 -5.96
CA PHE A 127 14.39 -19.53 -4.70
C PHE A 127 15.01 -18.12 -4.78
N PRO A 128 16.15 -17.88 -5.45
CA PRO A 128 16.69 -16.52 -5.58
C PRO A 128 15.73 -15.58 -6.32
N ALA A 129 15.11 -16.05 -7.41
CA ALA A 129 14.11 -15.30 -8.15
C ALA A 129 12.83 -15.08 -7.31
N PHE A 130 12.45 -16.05 -6.48
CA PHE A 130 11.33 -15.92 -5.56
C PHE A 130 11.56 -14.84 -4.52
N LYS A 131 12.75 -14.79 -3.93
CA LYS A 131 13.13 -13.73 -3.00
C LYS A 131 12.99 -12.36 -3.66
N LEU A 132 13.54 -12.19 -4.85
CA LEU A 132 13.41 -10.96 -5.63
C LEU A 132 11.95 -10.68 -6.00
N ALA A 133 11.15 -11.67 -6.35
CA ALA A 133 9.72 -11.50 -6.65
C ALA A 133 8.92 -11.06 -5.42
N VAL A 134 9.23 -11.59 -4.23
CA VAL A 134 8.66 -11.11 -2.95
C VAL A 134 9.10 -9.67 -2.69
N ASP A 135 10.40 -9.37 -2.82
CA ASP A 135 10.91 -7.99 -2.66
C ASP A 135 10.23 -7.04 -3.67
N TYR A 136 10.05 -7.46 -4.92
CA TYR A 136 9.31 -6.71 -5.94
C TYR A 136 7.84 -6.56 -5.60
N ALA A 137 7.16 -7.59 -5.10
CA ALA A 137 5.76 -7.51 -4.72
C ALA A 137 5.55 -6.62 -3.48
N GLU A 138 6.51 -6.62 -2.55
CA GLU A 138 6.53 -5.69 -1.41
C GLU A 138 6.81 -4.25 -1.86
N LEU A 139 7.74 -4.04 -2.81
CA LEU A 139 8.06 -2.73 -3.38
C LEU A 139 6.99 -2.20 -4.36
N ALA A 140 6.31 -3.10 -5.08
CA ALA A 140 5.25 -2.80 -6.03
C ALA A 140 3.86 -2.76 -5.37
N ARG A 141 3.79 -2.97 -4.05
CA ARG A 141 2.56 -2.78 -3.31
C ARG A 141 2.20 -1.29 -3.41
N LYS A 142 1.18 -0.98 -4.20
CA LYS A 142 0.60 0.36 -4.29
C LYS A 142 0.29 0.84 -2.88
N GLU A 143 0.73 2.04 -2.56
CA GLU A 143 0.43 2.67 -1.28
C GLU A 143 -1.09 2.61 -1.02
N SER A 144 -1.46 2.33 0.22
CA SER A 144 -2.85 2.16 0.66
C SER A 144 -3.35 3.33 1.49
N THR A 145 -2.41 4.18 1.94
CA THR A 145 -2.67 5.39 2.75
C THR A 145 -1.86 6.59 2.23
N VAL A 146 -2.31 7.81 2.54
CA VAL A 146 -1.59 9.04 2.18
C VAL A 146 -0.25 9.12 2.91
N GLU A 147 -0.19 8.66 4.17
CA GLU A 147 1.04 8.56 4.95
C GLU A 147 2.11 7.70 4.25
N GLU A 148 1.72 6.60 3.61
CA GLU A 148 2.64 5.76 2.81
C GLU A 148 3.14 6.50 1.56
N CYS A 149 2.26 7.22 0.85
CA CYS A 149 2.66 8.07 -0.28
C CYS A 149 3.67 9.15 0.14
N GLU A 150 3.52 9.71 1.34
CA GLU A 150 4.41 10.74 1.89
C GLU A 150 5.74 10.15 2.41
N LYS A 151 5.73 8.95 3.01
CA LYS A 151 6.97 8.24 3.40
C LYS A 151 7.84 7.91 2.20
N ASN A 152 7.21 7.54 1.08
CA ASN A 152 7.87 7.20 -0.18
C ASN A 152 8.09 8.41 -1.10
N ILE A 153 7.79 9.62 -0.64
CA ILE A 153 7.91 10.83 -1.46
C ILE A 153 9.35 11.06 -1.91
N ALA A 154 9.51 11.60 -3.13
CA ALA A 154 10.80 11.93 -3.70
C ALA A 154 11.59 12.89 -2.78
N ALA A 155 12.92 12.74 -2.76
CA ALA A 155 13.80 13.52 -1.89
C ALA A 155 13.66 15.05 -2.10
N SER A 156 13.31 15.49 -3.31
CA SER A 156 13.04 16.89 -3.66
C SER A 156 11.83 17.50 -2.95
N LEU A 157 10.92 16.66 -2.44
CA LEU A 157 9.68 17.07 -1.80
C LEU A 157 9.63 16.75 -0.29
N LYS A 158 10.58 15.96 0.24
CA LYS A 158 10.60 15.53 1.65
C LYS A 158 10.54 16.68 2.65
N ASP A 159 11.32 17.73 2.42
CA ASP A 159 11.34 18.92 3.30
C ASP A 159 10.12 19.85 3.09
N ARG A 160 9.20 19.48 2.20
CA ARG A 160 8.01 20.26 1.84
C ARG A 160 6.70 19.59 2.20
N VAL A 161 6.71 18.40 2.83
CA VAL A 161 5.47 17.66 3.18
C VAL A 161 4.46 18.55 3.90
N CYS A 162 4.90 19.36 4.86
CA CYS A 162 4.03 20.29 5.56
C CYS A 162 3.40 21.37 4.68
N GLU A 163 4.12 21.85 3.67
CA GLU A 163 3.58 22.78 2.67
C GLU A 163 2.55 22.08 1.76
N LEU A 164 2.81 20.82 1.40
CA LEU A 164 1.95 20.00 0.54
C LEU A 164 0.62 19.65 1.23
N ARG A 165 0.66 19.30 2.53
CA ARG A 165 -0.55 19.05 3.35
C ARG A 165 -1.43 20.29 3.54
N GLN A 166 -0.90 21.49 3.27
CA GLN A 166 -1.69 22.73 3.20
C GLN A 166 -2.29 23.00 1.80
N TYR A 167 -2.24 22.01 0.91
CA TYR A 167 -2.73 22.06 -0.47
C TYR A 167 -2.05 23.10 -1.34
N THR A 168 -0.73 23.28 -1.17
CA THR A 168 0.03 24.18 -2.03
C THR A 168 0.29 23.49 -3.38
N PRO A 169 -0.15 24.07 -4.51
CA PRO A 169 0.06 23.45 -5.81
C PRO A 169 1.54 23.51 -6.20
N VAL A 170 2.09 22.38 -6.65
CA VAL A 170 3.49 22.27 -7.10
C VAL A 170 3.52 21.60 -8.47
N SER A 171 4.19 22.24 -9.43
CA SER A 171 4.40 21.67 -10.76
C SER A 171 5.81 21.08 -10.85
N SER A 172 5.91 19.75 -10.80
CA SER A 172 7.16 19.01 -10.99
C SER A 172 6.84 17.53 -11.25
N SER A 173 7.74 16.81 -11.91
CA SER A 173 7.56 15.36 -12.15
C SER A 173 7.45 14.55 -10.85
N ASP A 174 8.15 14.98 -9.79
CA ASP A 174 8.06 14.33 -8.49
C ASP A 174 6.70 14.54 -7.84
N MET A 175 6.11 15.73 -8.01
CA MET A 175 4.75 16.03 -7.55
C MET A 175 3.70 15.30 -8.39
N ASP A 176 3.94 15.14 -9.68
CA ASP A 176 3.06 14.37 -10.57
C ASP A 176 2.89 12.93 -10.07
N ASN A 177 4.01 12.27 -9.73
CA ASN A 177 4.00 10.93 -9.13
C ASN A 177 3.35 10.91 -7.74
N HIS A 178 3.67 11.88 -6.89
CA HIS A 178 3.10 11.94 -5.55
C HIS A 178 1.58 12.15 -5.57
N MET A 179 1.05 13.03 -6.43
CA MET A 179 -0.39 13.22 -6.57
C MET A 179 -1.11 12.05 -7.24
N GLN A 180 -0.44 11.34 -8.15
CA GLN A 180 -0.97 10.07 -8.63
C GLN A 180 -1.20 9.09 -7.46
N CYS A 181 -0.20 8.92 -6.59
CA CYS A 181 -0.29 8.08 -5.40
C CYS A 181 -1.44 8.51 -4.48
N VAL A 182 -1.43 9.78 -4.05
CA VAL A 182 -2.43 10.31 -3.10
C VAL A 182 -3.85 10.20 -3.65
N LEU A 183 -4.08 10.63 -4.90
CA LEU A 183 -5.43 10.60 -5.48
C LEU A 183 -5.91 9.19 -5.80
N GLU A 184 -5.01 8.23 -6.05
CA GLU A 184 -5.37 6.82 -6.22
C GLU A 184 -5.78 6.22 -4.87
N VAL A 185 -4.99 6.46 -3.83
CA VAL A 185 -5.29 6.05 -2.44
C VAL A 185 -6.65 6.58 -1.98
N VAL A 186 -6.90 7.89 -2.11
CA VAL A 186 -8.19 8.46 -1.69
C VAL A 186 -9.33 8.10 -2.66
N GLY A 187 -9.03 7.35 -3.72
CA GLY A 187 -10.01 6.77 -4.64
C GLY A 187 -10.60 7.77 -5.63
N PHE A 188 -9.92 8.86 -5.93
CA PHE A 188 -10.38 9.89 -6.87
C PHE A 188 -9.89 9.67 -8.28
N VAL A 189 -8.77 8.97 -8.46
CA VAL A 189 -8.28 8.56 -9.79
C VAL A 189 -8.09 7.05 -9.88
N ASN A 190 -7.93 6.55 -11.11
CA ASN A 190 -7.41 5.21 -11.38
C ASN A 190 -5.88 5.25 -11.62
N GLU A 191 -5.29 4.09 -11.89
CA GLU A 191 -3.85 3.93 -12.15
C GLU A 191 -3.31 4.70 -13.36
N ASN A 192 -4.19 5.17 -14.25
CA ASN A 192 -3.84 6.00 -15.40
C ASN A 192 -4.03 7.50 -15.14
N GLY A 193 -4.35 7.87 -13.90
CA GLY A 193 -4.64 9.24 -13.47
C GLY A 193 -6.00 9.76 -13.93
N GLU A 194 -6.89 8.90 -14.41
CA GLU A 194 -8.23 9.29 -14.84
C GLU A 194 -9.17 9.38 -13.64
N VAL A 195 -9.95 10.45 -13.61
CA VAL A 195 -10.83 10.77 -12.49
C VAL A 195 -12.03 9.83 -12.44
N LYS A 196 -12.32 9.29 -11.26
CA LYS A 196 -13.54 8.55 -10.95
C LYS A 196 -14.67 9.54 -10.68
N GLU A 197 -15.17 10.17 -11.75
CA GLU A 197 -16.08 11.32 -11.67
C GLU A 197 -17.30 11.10 -10.76
N ASN A 198 -17.95 9.94 -10.86
CA ASN A 198 -19.15 9.63 -10.06
C ASN A 198 -18.84 9.53 -8.57
N ASP A 199 -17.74 8.87 -8.21
CA ASP A 199 -17.35 8.63 -6.82
C ASP A 199 -16.99 9.96 -6.14
N LEU A 200 -16.17 10.77 -6.82
CA LEU A 200 -15.78 12.08 -6.32
C LEU A 200 -16.96 13.07 -6.28
N LEU A 201 -17.81 13.08 -7.31
CA LEU A 201 -18.99 13.97 -7.31
C LEU A 201 -19.95 13.67 -6.17
N ALA A 202 -20.22 12.39 -5.89
CA ALA A 202 -21.08 11.97 -4.79
C ALA A 202 -20.52 12.42 -3.43
N LEU A 203 -19.20 12.33 -3.24
CA LEU A 203 -18.54 12.80 -2.02
C LEU A 203 -18.59 14.31 -1.89
N LEU A 204 -18.27 15.06 -2.94
CA LEU A 204 -18.35 16.52 -2.92
C LEU A 204 -19.76 17.00 -2.57
N GLN A 205 -20.79 16.39 -3.15
CA GLN A 205 -22.19 16.70 -2.82
C GLN A 205 -22.58 16.32 -1.38
N ARG A 206 -21.94 15.31 -0.80
CA ARG A 206 -22.11 14.96 0.62
C ARG A 206 -21.48 16.02 1.52
N VAL A 207 -20.35 16.61 1.12
CA VAL A 207 -19.70 17.70 1.86
C VAL A 207 -20.50 19.00 1.76
N ASP A 208 -20.81 19.43 0.54
CA ASP A 208 -21.57 20.66 0.28
C ASP A 208 -22.38 20.51 -1.01
N SER A 209 -23.70 20.47 -0.90
CA SER A 209 -24.57 20.35 -2.09
C SER A 209 -24.88 21.68 -2.77
N SER A 210 -24.43 22.82 -2.20
CA SER A 210 -24.72 24.16 -2.72
C SER A 210 -23.80 24.61 -3.86
N VAL A 211 -22.66 23.94 -4.02
CA VAL A 211 -21.63 24.29 -5.01
C VAL A 211 -21.85 23.50 -6.31
N PRO A 212 -21.64 24.12 -7.50
CA PRO A 212 -21.79 23.45 -8.79
C PRO A 212 -20.64 22.49 -9.13
N HIS A 213 -20.44 21.46 -8.30
CA HIS A 213 -19.32 20.53 -8.39
C HIS A 213 -19.17 19.85 -9.75
N ALA A 214 -20.27 19.45 -10.39
CA ALA A 214 -20.23 18.77 -11.70
C ALA A 214 -19.63 19.66 -12.81
N THR A 215 -19.89 20.97 -12.78
CA THR A 215 -19.33 21.91 -13.77
C THR A 215 -17.83 22.08 -13.57
N ASN A 216 -17.39 22.24 -12.31
CA ASN A 216 -15.98 22.32 -11.96
C ASN A 216 -15.22 21.03 -12.29
N MET A 217 -15.84 19.86 -12.01
CA MET A 217 -15.33 18.54 -12.37
C MET A 217 -15.06 18.42 -13.85
N ARG A 218 -16.08 18.70 -14.68
CA ARG A 218 -15.96 18.58 -16.15
C ARG A 218 -14.84 19.46 -16.70
N LYS A 219 -14.71 20.69 -16.18
CA LYS A 219 -13.61 21.60 -16.57
C LYS A 219 -12.26 20.95 -16.29
N CYS A 220 -12.02 20.51 -15.06
CA CYS A 220 -10.72 19.98 -14.66
C CYS A 220 -10.41 18.60 -15.26
N VAL A 221 -11.41 17.74 -15.48
CA VAL A 221 -11.26 16.48 -16.21
C VAL A 221 -10.86 16.74 -17.67
N THR A 222 -11.46 17.74 -18.31
CA THR A 222 -11.11 18.13 -19.69
C THR A 222 -9.66 18.62 -19.76
N GLU A 223 -9.24 19.44 -18.79
CA GLU A 223 -7.87 19.95 -18.70
C GLU A 223 -6.86 18.81 -18.49
N ALA A 224 -7.12 17.91 -17.53
CA ALA A 224 -6.27 16.75 -17.27
C ALA A 224 -6.21 15.80 -18.48
N SER A 225 -7.30 15.62 -19.22
CA SER A 225 -7.32 14.75 -20.41
C SER A 225 -6.42 15.26 -21.55
N GLY A 226 -6.02 16.53 -21.52
CA GLY A 226 -5.11 17.14 -22.49
C GLY A 226 -3.62 16.89 -22.24
N VAL A 227 -3.25 16.23 -21.14
CA VAL A 227 -1.86 15.94 -20.77
C VAL A 227 -1.56 14.45 -20.74
N ASP A 228 -0.27 14.11 -20.67
CA ASP A 228 0.22 12.73 -20.51
C ASP A 228 -0.38 12.06 -19.26
N SER A 229 -0.60 10.75 -19.30
CA SER A 229 -1.18 9.97 -18.19
C SER A 229 -0.50 10.24 -16.85
N ALA A 230 0.84 10.28 -16.85
CA ALA A 230 1.65 10.56 -15.66
C ALA A 230 1.37 11.92 -15.01
N LYS A 231 0.75 12.88 -15.72
CA LYS A 231 0.47 14.25 -15.25
C LYS A 231 -1.00 14.50 -14.95
N LYS A 232 -1.89 13.57 -15.32
CA LYS A 232 -3.34 13.77 -15.23
C LYS A 232 -3.79 14.08 -13.81
N ALA A 233 -3.34 13.28 -12.84
CA ALA A 233 -3.71 13.43 -11.43
C ALA A 233 -3.34 14.82 -10.87
N ASN A 234 -2.08 15.25 -11.04
CA ASN A 234 -1.63 16.56 -10.54
C ASN A 234 -2.25 17.73 -11.32
N THR A 235 -2.46 17.59 -12.62
CA THR A 235 -3.20 18.58 -13.43
C THR A 235 -4.64 18.75 -12.93
N PHE A 236 -5.33 17.63 -12.70
CA PHE A 236 -6.68 17.64 -12.15
C PHE A 236 -6.72 18.30 -10.76
N TYR A 237 -5.84 17.85 -9.85
CA TYR A 237 -5.67 18.40 -8.51
C TYR A 237 -5.49 19.92 -8.54
N THR A 238 -4.48 20.40 -9.28
CA THR A 238 -4.14 21.81 -9.37
C THR A 238 -5.29 22.63 -9.98
N CYS A 239 -5.95 22.13 -11.02
CA CYS A 239 -7.13 22.79 -11.57
C CYS A 239 -8.24 22.90 -10.53
N PHE A 240 -8.52 21.83 -9.79
CA PHE A 240 -9.64 21.77 -8.85
C PHE A 240 -9.45 22.74 -7.67
N LEU A 241 -8.20 22.92 -7.23
CA LEU A 241 -7.83 23.92 -6.23
C LEU A 241 -8.13 25.37 -6.66
N GLY A 242 -8.21 25.62 -7.97
CA GLY A 242 -8.56 26.93 -8.53
C GLY A 242 -10.07 27.15 -8.75
N THR A 243 -10.93 26.27 -8.23
CA THR A 243 -12.39 26.33 -8.45
C THR A 243 -13.17 26.72 -7.20
N SER A 244 -14.46 27.01 -7.36
CA SER A 244 -15.37 27.19 -6.22
C SER A 244 -15.62 25.90 -5.41
N SER A 245 -15.14 24.74 -5.88
CA SER A 245 -15.21 23.47 -5.13
C SER A 245 -14.02 23.26 -4.19
N LEU A 246 -13.08 24.21 -4.08
CA LEU A 246 -11.83 24.07 -3.31
C LEU A 246 -12.04 23.52 -1.90
N ASP A 247 -12.90 24.16 -1.10
CA ASP A 247 -13.07 23.78 0.31
C ASP A 247 -13.73 22.40 0.44
N SER A 248 -14.71 22.10 -0.41
CA SER A 248 -15.34 20.77 -0.46
C SER A 248 -14.37 19.69 -0.92
N PHE A 249 -13.43 20.04 -1.80
CA PHE A 249 -12.40 19.12 -2.28
C PHE A 249 -11.40 18.76 -1.20
N LYS A 250 -10.88 19.76 -0.48
CA LYS A 250 -9.99 19.53 0.67
C LYS A 250 -10.65 18.59 1.67
N SER A 251 -11.87 18.95 2.06
CA SER A 251 -12.71 18.15 2.96
C SER A 251 -12.93 16.71 2.47
N ALA A 252 -13.12 16.51 1.17
CA ALA A 252 -13.31 15.18 0.59
C ALA A 252 -12.01 14.36 0.58
N VAL A 253 -10.86 14.99 0.26
CA VAL A 253 -9.53 14.35 0.35
C VAL A 253 -9.28 13.93 1.79
N ASP A 254 -9.39 14.87 2.74
CA ASP A 254 -9.20 14.66 4.17
C ASP A 254 -10.08 13.54 4.72
N TYR A 255 -11.38 13.58 4.40
CA TYR A 255 -12.31 12.56 4.83
C TYR A 255 -11.93 11.17 4.30
N ASN A 256 -11.56 11.06 3.01
CA ASN A 256 -11.15 9.79 2.44
C ASN A 256 -9.78 9.32 2.94
N GLU A 257 -8.83 10.22 3.24
CA GLU A 257 -7.59 9.87 3.93
C GLU A 257 -7.91 9.18 5.26
N LEU A 258 -8.83 9.74 6.05
CA LEU A 258 -9.24 9.14 7.33
C LEU A 258 -9.98 7.81 7.16
N LEU A 259 -10.79 7.65 6.11
CA LEU A 259 -11.42 6.35 5.79
C LEU A 259 -10.36 5.31 5.43
N ARG A 260 -9.37 5.68 4.61
CA ARG A 260 -8.26 4.81 4.21
C ARG A 260 -7.32 4.48 5.37
N ALA A 261 -7.16 5.41 6.32
CA ALA A 261 -6.41 5.19 7.55
C ALA A 261 -7.25 4.50 8.65
N GLY A 262 -8.49 4.09 8.38
CA GLY A 262 -9.37 3.42 9.35
C GLY A 262 -9.74 4.25 10.57
N LYS A 263 -9.48 5.57 10.54
CA LYS A 263 -9.80 6.54 11.60
C LYS A 263 -11.27 6.98 11.57
N MET A 264 -11.94 6.73 10.45
CA MET A 264 -13.38 6.94 10.25
C MET A 264 -14.00 5.78 9.47
N GLN A 265 -15.32 5.63 9.56
CA GLN A 265 -16.07 4.67 8.76
C GLN A 265 -17.09 5.39 7.87
N LEU A 266 -17.37 4.85 6.69
CA LEU A 266 -18.31 5.47 5.74
C LEU A 266 -19.75 5.54 6.30
N SER A 267 -20.07 4.63 7.22
CA SER A 267 -21.33 4.57 7.97
C SER A 267 -21.48 5.69 9.00
N ASP A 268 -20.38 6.32 9.41
CA ASP A 268 -20.43 7.46 10.32
C ASP A 268 -21.12 8.64 9.62
N PRO A 269 -21.94 9.43 10.34
CA PRO A 269 -22.38 10.72 9.84
C PRO A 269 -21.16 11.57 9.48
N PHE A 270 -21.26 12.27 8.35
CA PHE A 270 -20.20 13.20 7.95
C PHE A 270 -20.18 14.38 8.91
N ASP A 271 -19.02 14.66 9.50
CA ASP A 271 -18.79 15.74 10.47
C ASP A 271 -17.45 16.40 10.18
N MET A 272 -17.51 17.62 9.65
CA MET A 272 -16.31 18.39 9.31
C MET A 272 -15.46 18.78 10.52
N GLY A 273 -16.06 18.97 11.68
CA GLY A 273 -15.31 19.27 12.91
C GLY A 273 -14.46 18.07 13.34
N ARG A 274 -15.02 16.86 13.22
CA ARG A 274 -14.30 15.62 13.48
C ARG A 274 -13.19 15.36 12.45
N VAL A 275 -13.48 15.54 11.17
CA VAL A 275 -12.48 15.41 10.09
C VAL A 275 -11.30 16.34 10.34
N SER A 276 -11.58 17.63 10.55
CA SER A 276 -10.53 18.65 10.79
C SER A 276 -9.68 18.34 12.02
N THR A 277 -10.28 17.81 13.08
CA THR A 277 -9.55 17.43 14.31
C THR A 277 -8.59 16.27 14.05
N LEU A 278 -9.07 15.21 13.38
CA LEU A 278 -8.27 14.01 13.13
C LEU A 278 -7.16 14.24 12.10
N ILE A 279 -7.41 15.06 11.07
CA ILE A 279 -6.36 15.48 10.13
C ILE A 279 -5.32 16.32 10.84
N LYS A 280 -5.73 17.28 11.68
CA LYS A 280 -4.77 18.06 12.46
C LYS A 280 -3.88 17.19 13.35
N GLU A 281 -4.42 16.14 13.96
CA GLU A 281 -3.61 15.17 14.73
C GLU A 281 -2.59 14.42 13.87
N ILE A 282 -2.89 14.17 12.59
CA ILE A 282 -1.94 13.59 11.63
C ILE A 282 -0.87 14.64 11.27
N ASP A 283 -1.31 15.84 10.91
CA ASP A 283 -0.45 16.94 10.51
C ASP A 283 0.53 17.30 11.63
N ASP A 284 0.06 17.48 12.89
CA ASP A 284 0.89 17.78 14.07
C ASP A 284 1.89 16.64 14.43
N GLY A 285 1.73 15.45 13.82
CA GLY A 285 2.64 14.32 13.96
C GLY A 285 3.69 14.21 12.84
N LEU A 286 3.45 14.89 11.72
CA LEU A 286 4.34 14.94 10.55
C LEU A 286 5.08 16.30 10.45
N CYS A 287 4.44 17.34 10.99
CA CYS A 287 4.80 18.74 11.03
C CYS A 287 4.76 19.23 12.50
#